data_AF-A0A397DYD5-F1
#
_entry.id   AF-A0A397DYD5-F1
#
_cell.length_a   1.000
_cell.length_b   1.000
_cell.length_c   1.000
_cell.angle_alpha   90.00
_cell.angle_beta   90.00
_cell.angle_gamma   90.00
#
_symmetry.space_group_name_H-M   'P 1'
#
loop_
_entity.id
_entity.type
_entity.pdbx_description
1 polymer ?
#
loop_
_entity_poly.entity_id
_entity_poly.type
_entity_poly.pdbx_seq_one_letter_code
_entity_poly.pdbx_strand_id
1 'polypeptide(L)'
;MEAPQQDDGGFDAMDTEALAREAKKRENDPNTYKRSGGRNEPVNCLEDIYKQWDELIPADEWDRYEAMTMFVVEWNPQTPRALEKCLIALRRQYKTLPKKSQLKFVYNVLVKRGTAPPQLAIDTLLVKKAGKSQSGVLVVTVVTSPYPHGQKFSCQWNCYYCPNEPDQPRSYLHDEPSVLRANRNRFDPVLQFCDRCVTLALNGHPVDKIELLVLGGTWASYPVSYQEEYVSSICVSILALKDIHFSSRFIRDLFYAANTFHDRVKRERKSLDQEKLENETTLVKIIGITLETRPDCITPDELRRFRRYGCTRVQLGIQHTDEGILKKINRGCTTQDAKRGAAVYLEIFS
;
A
#
# COMPACT_ATOMS: atom_id res chain seq x y z
N MET A 1 -40.60 69.17 -4.93
CA MET A 1 -39.30 68.60 -4.54
C MET A 1 -39.49 67.10 -4.50
N GLU A 2 -39.36 66.46 -5.66
CA GLU A 2 -39.52 65.02 -5.86
C GLU A 2 -38.17 64.35 -5.63
N ALA A 3 -38.18 63.22 -4.91
CA ALA A 3 -37.01 62.41 -4.61
C ALA A 3 -36.51 61.67 -5.87
N PRO A 4 -35.20 61.42 -6.02
CA PRO A 4 -34.66 60.82 -7.23
C PRO A 4 -34.95 59.32 -7.28
N GLN A 5 -35.40 58.85 -8.45
CA GLN A 5 -35.51 57.44 -8.82
C GLN A 5 -34.11 56.80 -8.84
N GLN A 6 -33.93 55.70 -8.11
CA GLN A 6 -32.76 54.83 -8.24
C GLN A 6 -32.91 54.00 -9.51
N ASP A 7 -31.81 53.96 -10.27
CA ASP A 7 -31.64 53.26 -11.52
C ASP A 7 -31.27 51.80 -11.19
N ASP A 8 -32.19 50.88 -11.43
CA ASP A 8 -32.05 49.45 -11.17
C ASP A 8 -31.17 48.84 -12.28
N GLY A 9 -29.87 49.13 -12.22
CA GLY A 9 -28.86 48.54 -13.09
C GLY A 9 -28.94 47.02 -13.02
N GLY A 10 -29.43 46.41 -14.10
CA GLY A 10 -29.57 44.97 -14.24
C GLY A 10 -28.27 44.25 -13.90
N PHE A 11 -28.31 43.45 -12.84
CA PHE A 11 -27.31 42.42 -12.58
C PHE A 11 -27.38 41.42 -13.74
N ASP A 12 -26.42 41.51 -14.65
CA ASP A 12 -26.22 40.54 -15.71
C ASP A 12 -26.14 39.15 -15.06
N ALA A 13 -27.14 38.31 -15.31
CA ALA A 13 -27.20 36.97 -14.77
C ALA A 13 -26.01 36.20 -15.34
N MET A 14 -24.94 36.05 -14.53
CA MET A 14 -23.80 35.21 -14.85
C MET A 14 -24.34 33.87 -15.35
N ASP A 15 -24.11 33.59 -16.63
CA ASP A 15 -24.55 32.39 -17.32
C ASP A 15 -24.00 31.17 -16.56
N THR A 16 -24.86 30.63 -15.71
CA THR A 16 -24.56 29.47 -14.85
C THR A 16 -24.28 28.23 -15.70
N GLU A 17 -24.76 28.20 -16.94
CA GLU A 17 -24.49 27.17 -17.94
C GLU A 17 -23.08 27.32 -18.54
N ALA A 18 -22.61 28.54 -18.78
CA ALA A 18 -21.23 28.82 -19.18
C ALA A 18 -20.24 28.44 -18.07
N LEU A 19 -20.52 28.81 -16.82
CA LEU A 19 -19.71 28.41 -15.66
C LEU A 19 -19.72 26.90 -15.44
N ALA A 20 -20.86 26.22 -15.66
CA ALA A 20 -20.94 24.76 -15.59
C ALA A 20 -20.17 24.08 -16.73
N ARG A 21 -20.17 24.63 -17.95
CA ARG A 21 -19.35 24.15 -19.08
C ARG A 21 -17.86 24.35 -18.82
N GLU A 22 -17.49 25.47 -18.21
CA GLU A 22 -16.10 25.77 -17.88
C GLU A 22 -15.60 24.93 -16.71
N ALA A 23 -16.45 24.65 -15.71
CA ALA A 23 -16.20 23.66 -14.67
C ALA A 23 -16.01 22.25 -15.25
N LYS A 24 -16.87 21.82 -16.18
CA LYS A 24 -16.74 20.53 -16.90
C LYS A 24 -15.45 20.42 -17.72
N LYS A 25 -14.93 21.53 -18.26
CA LYS A 25 -13.64 21.56 -18.97
C LYS A 25 -12.46 21.39 -18.01
N ARG A 26 -12.54 21.95 -16.80
CA ARG A 26 -11.51 21.84 -15.74
C ARG A 26 -11.52 20.46 -15.06
N GLU A 27 -12.66 19.77 -15.06
CA GLU A 27 -12.87 18.45 -14.42
C GLU A 27 -12.19 17.28 -15.16
N ASN A 28 -11.78 17.47 -16.42
CA ASN A 28 -11.11 16.45 -17.25
C ASN A 28 -9.71 16.85 -17.73
N ASP A 29 -9.10 17.89 -17.16
CA ASP A 29 -7.68 18.19 -17.42
C ASP A 29 -6.80 17.27 -16.55
N PRO A 30 -6.00 16.35 -17.13
CA PRO A 30 -5.09 15.48 -16.38
C PRO A 30 -4.06 16.25 -15.56
N ASN A 31 -3.83 17.53 -15.87
CA ASN A 31 -2.91 18.39 -15.11
C ASN A 31 -3.52 18.97 -13.83
N THR A 32 -4.84 18.85 -13.63
CA THR A 32 -5.51 19.29 -12.39
C THR A 32 -5.01 18.48 -11.18
N TYR A 33 -4.58 17.24 -11.41
CA TYR A 33 -4.07 16.29 -10.40
C TYR A 33 -2.54 16.16 -10.39
N LYS A 34 -1.80 17.19 -10.82
CA LYS A 34 -0.31 17.19 -10.78
C LYS A 34 0.23 18.08 -9.66
N ARG A 35 -0.44 18.14 -8.51
CA ARG A 35 -0.08 19.06 -7.42
C ARG A 35 0.32 18.31 -6.16
N SER A 36 1.33 17.46 -6.26
CA SER A 36 1.97 16.90 -5.07
C SER A 36 3.50 16.93 -5.18
N GLY A 37 4.12 17.75 -4.33
CA GLY A 37 5.57 17.90 -4.19
C GLY A 37 6.22 16.75 -3.43
N GLY A 38 6.03 15.52 -3.90
CA GLY A 38 6.79 14.35 -3.46
C GLY A 38 8.12 14.22 -4.20
N ARG A 39 9.07 13.46 -3.66
CA ARG A 39 10.28 13.08 -4.42
C ARG A 39 9.84 12.20 -5.59
N ASN A 40 9.83 12.76 -6.80
CA ASN A 40 9.43 12.07 -8.03
C ASN A 40 10.55 11.20 -8.63
N GLU A 41 11.68 11.05 -7.94
CA GLU A 41 12.76 10.22 -8.45
C GLU A 41 12.34 8.73 -8.45
N PRO A 42 12.50 8.05 -9.60
CA PRO A 42 12.19 6.64 -9.73
C PRO A 42 13.16 5.81 -8.89
N VAL A 43 12.65 4.77 -8.26
CA VAL A 43 13.44 3.74 -7.60
C VAL A 43 13.85 2.74 -8.66
N ASN A 44 15.16 2.51 -8.83
CA ASN A 44 15.66 1.60 -9.85
C ASN A 44 15.92 0.20 -9.30
N CYS A 45 16.32 0.10 -8.03
CA CYS A 45 16.63 -1.18 -7.40
C CYS A 45 16.36 -1.18 -5.88
N LEU A 46 16.54 -2.34 -5.25
CA LEU A 46 16.36 -2.50 -3.81
C LEU A 46 17.42 -1.74 -3.01
N GLU A 47 18.62 -1.59 -3.54
CA GLU A 47 19.71 -0.84 -2.90
C GLU A 47 19.31 0.63 -2.69
N ASP A 48 18.62 1.26 -3.66
CA ASP A 48 18.09 2.63 -3.52
C ASP A 48 17.11 2.74 -2.33
N ILE A 49 16.31 1.70 -2.10
CA ILE A 49 15.33 1.64 -1.01
C ILE A 49 16.06 1.47 0.33
N TYR A 50 16.96 0.48 0.43
CA TYR A 50 17.65 0.16 1.69
C TYR A 50 18.68 1.20 2.08
N LYS A 51 19.27 1.93 1.12
CA LYS A 51 20.19 3.05 1.40
C LYS A 51 19.59 4.05 2.38
N GLN A 52 18.30 4.37 2.28
CA GLN A 52 17.62 5.28 3.21
C GLN A 52 17.55 4.74 4.64
N TRP A 53 17.48 3.42 4.78
CA TRP A 53 17.51 2.76 6.07
C TRP A 53 18.94 2.72 6.61
N ASP A 54 19.90 2.34 5.78
CA ASP A 54 21.31 2.24 6.17
C ASP A 54 21.88 3.62 6.57
N GLU A 55 21.47 4.68 5.88
CA GLU A 55 21.84 6.08 6.19
C GLU A 55 21.04 6.70 7.36
N LEU A 56 20.16 5.94 8.02
CA LEU A 56 19.35 6.48 9.13
C LEU A 56 20.24 7.02 10.26
N ILE A 57 21.36 6.34 10.53
CA ILE A 57 22.41 6.74 11.46
C ILE A 57 23.75 6.60 10.73
N PRO A 58 24.45 7.71 10.41
CA PRO A 58 25.80 7.63 9.87
C PRO A 58 26.71 6.81 10.79
N ALA A 59 27.56 5.95 10.22
CA ALA A 59 28.38 5.02 10.98
C ALA A 59 29.36 5.74 11.93
N ASP A 60 29.87 6.90 11.50
CA ASP A 60 30.73 7.80 12.26
C ASP A 60 30.00 8.55 13.38
N GLU A 61 28.66 8.66 13.31
CA GLU A 61 27.84 9.25 14.37
C GLU A 61 27.27 8.22 15.35
N TRP A 62 27.49 6.92 15.13
CA TRP A 62 26.85 5.84 15.91
C TRP A 62 26.99 6.01 17.42
N ASP A 63 28.21 6.20 17.91
CA ASP A 63 28.51 6.35 19.34
C ASP A 63 27.75 7.51 19.98
N ARG A 64 27.57 8.59 19.21
CA ARG A 64 26.82 9.77 19.63
C ARG A 64 25.33 9.44 19.79
N TYR A 65 24.74 8.71 18.84
CA TYR A 65 23.34 8.29 18.92
C TYR A 65 23.10 7.23 19.99
N GLU A 66 24.06 6.33 20.21
CA GLU A 66 24.02 5.37 21.30
C GLU A 66 23.99 6.09 22.66
N ALA A 67 24.89 7.06 22.88
CA ALA A 67 24.90 7.89 24.09
C ALA A 67 23.58 8.68 24.29
N MET A 68 23.08 9.32 23.21
CA MET A 68 21.80 10.03 23.26
C MET A 68 20.62 9.10 23.58
N THR A 69 20.64 7.87 23.07
CA THR A 69 19.58 6.89 23.31
C THR A 69 19.65 6.36 24.74
N MET A 70 20.84 6.05 25.24
CA MET A 70 21.04 5.65 26.64
C MET A 70 20.61 6.73 27.62
N PHE A 71 20.85 8.02 27.31
CA PHE A 71 20.30 9.13 28.09
C PHE A 71 18.77 9.05 28.20
N VAL A 72 18.07 8.77 27.10
CA VAL A 72 16.59 8.62 27.12
C VAL A 72 16.17 7.37 27.90
N VAL A 73 16.91 6.27 27.78
CA VAL A 73 16.67 5.02 28.50
C VAL A 73 16.81 5.23 30.01
N GLU A 74 17.88 5.87 30.47
CA GLU A 74 18.16 6.17 31.88
C GLU A 74 17.11 7.11 32.48
N TRP A 75 16.67 8.10 31.70
CA TRP A 75 15.64 9.05 32.14
C TRP A 75 14.24 8.44 32.16
N ASN A 76 14.04 7.33 31.43
CA ASN A 76 12.87 6.45 31.42
C ASN A 76 11.50 7.18 31.44
N PRO A 77 11.21 8.07 30.47
CA PRO A 77 9.95 8.81 30.46
C PRO A 77 8.74 7.90 30.22
N GLN A 78 7.75 7.96 31.12
CA GLN A 78 6.54 7.14 31.06
C GLN A 78 5.37 7.77 30.29
N THR A 79 5.44 9.07 29.99
CA THR A 79 4.34 9.81 29.35
C THR A 79 4.85 10.68 28.20
N PRO A 80 3.99 11.08 27.24
CA PRO A 80 4.39 11.99 26.16
C PRO A 80 4.99 13.31 26.67
N ARG A 81 4.40 13.87 27.74
CA ARG A 81 4.88 15.11 28.38
C ARG A 81 6.22 14.92 29.08
N ALA A 82 6.43 13.76 29.70
CA ALA A 82 7.74 13.41 30.22
C ALA A 82 8.73 13.32 29.06
N LEU A 83 8.45 12.54 28.01
CA LEU A 83 9.35 12.40 26.86
C LEU A 83 9.73 13.76 26.24
N GLU A 84 8.80 14.70 26.12
CA GLU A 84 9.11 16.05 25.63
C GLU A 84 10.15 16.76 26.50
N LYS A 85 10.01 16.73 27.82
CA LYS A 85 11.01 17.26 28.74
C LYS A 85 12.36 16.52 28.61
N CYS A 86 12.35 15.21 28.31
CA CYS A 86 13.55 14.40 28.06
C CYS A 86 14.32 14.95 26.87
N LEU A 87 13.60 15.16 25.78
CA LEU A 87 14.15 15.60 24.51
C LEU A 87 14.69 17.04 24.61
N ILE A 88 14.08 17.89 25.45
CA ILE A 88 14.61 19.22 25.77
C ILE A 88 15.94 19.09 26.53
N ALA A 89 16.02 18.23 27.55
CA ALA A 89 17.25 18.01 28.31
C ALA A 89 18.37 17.42 27.42
N LEU A 90 18.04 16.41 26.62
CA LEU A 90 18.93 15.79 25.64
C LEU A 90 19.48 16.83 24.65
N ARG A 91 18.60 17.68 24.11
CA ARG A 91 19.02 18.77 23.21
C ARG A 91 20.01 19.72 23.88
N ARG A 92 19.85 20.01 25.18
CA ARG A 92 20.76 20.90 25.92
C ARG A 92 22.14 20.28 26.11
N GLN A 93 22.20 18.98 26.39
CA GLN A 93 23.44 18.23 26.61
C GLN A 93 24.21 17.98 25.31
N TYR A 94 23.52 17.42 24.29
CA TYR A 94 24.17 16.99 23.06
C TYR A 94 24.14 18.03 21.93
N LYS A 95 23.54 19.20 22.17
CA LYS A 95 23.36 20.31 21.21
C LYS A 95 22.68 19.92 19.90
N THR A 96 21.97 18.81 19.89
CA THR A 96 21.29 18.25 18.72
C THR A 96 20.05 17.51 19.19
N LEU A 97 19.00 17.51 18.37
CA LEU A 97 17.77 16.78 18.65
C LEU A 97 17.56 15.71 17.56
N PRO A 98 17.88 14.44 17.86
CA PRO A 98 17.60 13.32 16.96
C PRO A 98 16.12 13.21 16.60
N LYS A 99 15.84 12.66 15.42
CA LYS A 99 14.47 12.23 15.09
C LYS A 99 14.07 11.09 16.02
N LYS A 100 12.80 11.05 16.44
CA LYS A 100 12.28 9.93 17.26
C LYS A 100 12.55 8.55 16.64
N SER A 101 12.50 8.45 15.31
CA SER A 101 12.78 7.21 14.58
C SER A 101 14.25 6.76 14.69
N GLN A 102 15.19 7.70 14.73
CA GLN A 102 16.61 7.42 14.96
C GLN A 102 16.81 6.88 16.37
N LEU A 103 16.25 7.54 17.38
CA LEU A 103 16.29 7.05 18.78
C LEU A 103 15.64 5.67 18.92
N LYS A 104 14.49 5.45 18.27
CA LYS A 104 13.81 4.15 18.30
C LYS A 104 14.63 3.05 17.63
N PHE A 105 15.24 3.34 16.49
CA PHE A 105 16.10 2.38 15.79
C PHE A 105 17.29 1.97 16.64
N VAL A 106 18.01 2.95 17.22
CA VAL A 106 19.16 2.70 18.08
C VAL A 106 18.72 1.95 19.35
N TYR A 107 17.61 2.33 19.98
CA TYR A 107 17.06 1.63 21.14
C TYR A 107 16.78 0.14 20.83
N ASN A 108 16.16 -0.16 19.69
CA ASN A 108 15.92 -1.55 19.28
C ASN A 108 17.24 -2.33 19.11
N VAL A 109 18.29 -1.70 18.60
CA VAL A 109 19.62 -2.32 18.47
C VAL A 109 20.25 -2.58 19.85
N LEU A 110 20.16 -1.62 20.77
CA LEU A 110 20.68 -1.77 22.14
C LEU A 110 19.95 -2.87 22.92
N VAL A 111 18.63 -2.95 22.78
CA VAL A 111 17.84 -4.05 23.35
C VAL A 111 18.29 -5.41 22.79
N LYS A 112 18.50 -5.51 21.47
CA LYS A 112 19.01 -6.76 20.85
C LYS A 112 20.41 -7.13 21.32
N ARG A 113 21.27 -6.14 21.61
CA ARG A 113 22.61 -6.34 22.18
C ARG A 113 22.60 -6.63 23.68
N GLY A 114 21.45 -6.48 24.35
CA GLY A 114 21.33 -6.62 25.80
C GLY A 114 21.87 -5.43 26.61
N THR A 115 22.20 -4.32 25.96
CA THR A 115 22.73 -3.11 26.63
C THR A 115 21.65 -2.16 27.14
N ALA A 116 20.41 -2.30 26.67
CA ALA A 116 19.25 -1.57 27.18
C ALA A 116 18.12 -2.54 27.58
N PRO A 117 17.35 -2.22 28.64
CA PRO A 117 16.24 -3.06 29.05
C PRO A 117 15.10 -3.01 28.01
N PRO A 118 14.51 -4.17 27.68
CA PRO A 118 13.32 -4.23 26.83
C PRO A 118 12.06 -3.74 27.57
N GLN A 119 10.96 -3.58 26.82
CA GLN A 119 9.62 -3.22 27.34
C GLN A 119 9.52 -1.89 28.12
N LEU A 120 10.37 -0.91 27.82
CA LEU A 120 10.20 0.44 28.36
C LEU A 120 9.07 1.20 27.64
N ALA A 121 8.43 2.14 28.34
CA ALA A 121 7.39 3.00 27.75
C ALA A 121 7.87 3.80 26.53
N ILE A 122 9.18 4.07 26.44
CA ILE A 122 9.80 4.76 25.30
C ILE A 122 9.64 4.00 23.98
N ASP A 123 9.43 2.68 24.04
CA ASP A 123 9.19 1.83 22.87
C ASP A 123 8.01 2.36 22.05
N THR A 124 6.91 2.66 22.74
CA THR A 124 5.69 3.20 22.14
C THR A 124 5.77 4.71 21.91
N LEU A 125 6.38 5.47 22.83
CA LEU A 125 6.40 6.94 22.78
C LEU A 125 7.27 7.52 21.65
N LEU A 126 8.26 6.74 21.18
CA LEU A 126 9.15 7.11 20.07
C LEU A 126 8.56 6.75 18.69
N VAL A 127 7.47 6.00 18.60
CA VAL A 127 6.79 5.69 17.34
C VAL A 127 6.11 6.94 16.78
N LYS A 128 6.37 7.26 15.51
CA LYS A 128 5.62 8.32 14.80
C LYS A 128 4.28 7.75 14.30
N LYS A 129 3.21 8.53 14.40
CA LYS A 129 1.86 8.13 13.93
C LYS A 129 1.39 6.80 14.54
N ALA A 130 1.48 6.67 15.87
CA ALA A 130 1.14 5.45 16.61
C ALA A 130 -0.22 4.82 16.25
N GLY A 131 -1.21 5.62 15.81
CA GLY A 131 -2.50 5.13 15.30
C GLY A 131 -2.40 4.12 14.15
N LYS A 132 -1.28 4.09 13.40
CA LYS A 132 -1.08 3.15 12.28
C LYS A 132 -0.71 1.73 12.68
N SER A 133 -0.40 1.47 13.95
CA SER A 133 0.01 0.14 14.44
C SER A 133 -0.65 -0.24 15.76
N GLN A 134 -1.76 0.41 16.14
CA GLN A 134 -2.44 0.10 17.41
C GLN A 134 -3.01 -1.32 17.46
N SER A 135 -3.41 -1.90 16.34
CA SER A 135 -3.84 -3.31 16.28
C SER A 135 -2.68 -4.31 16.23
N GLY A 136 -1.42 -3.84 16.18
CA GLY A 136 -0.25 -4.68 15.96
C GLY A 136 -0.14 -5.27 14.56
N VAL A 137 -0.95 -4.80 13.60
CA VAL A 137 -0.92 -5.21 12.19
C VAL A 137 -0.61 -3.99 11.33
N LEU A 138 0.36 -4.13 10.42
CA LEU A 138 0.72 -3.09 9.47
C LEU A 138 0.07 -3.34 8.11
N VAL A 139 -0.66 -2.35 7.62
CA VAL A 139 -1.24 -2.42 6.27
C VAL A 139 -0.21 -1.97 5.23
N VAL A 140 0.10 -2.87 4.30
CA VAL A 140 0.96 -2.61 3.14
C VAL A 140 0.12 -2.68 1.88
N THR A 141 -0.13 -1.50 1.31
CA THR A 141 -0.84 -1.34 0.05
C THR A 141 0.13 -1.42 -1.12
N VAL A 142 -0.18 -2.29 -2.08
CA VAL A 142 0.51 -2.42 -3.37
C VAL A 142 -0.49 -2.25 -4.50
N VAL A 143 -0.06 -1.61 -5.58
CA VAL A 143 -0.93 -1.33 -6.74
C VAL A 143 -0.42 -2.14 -7.93
N THR A 144 -1.35 -2.81 -8.61
CA THR A 144 -1.09 -3.57 -9.83
C THR A 144 -0.88 -2.65 -11.03
N SER A 145 -0.19 -3.11 -12.07
CA SER A 145 0.16 -2.28 -13.23
C SER A 145 -1.07 -1.80 -14.01
N PRO A 146 -1.04 -0.58 -14.59
CA PRO A 146 -2.02 -0.15 -15.60
C PRO A 146 -1.93 -1.00 -16.89
N TYR A 147 -0.73 -1.52 -17.17
CA TYR A 147 -0.40 -2.23 -18.41
C TYR A 147 0.17 -3.63 -18.14
N PRO A 148 -0.60 -4.55 -17.52
CA PRO A 148 -0.10 -5.86 -17.15
C PRO A 148 0.28 -6.67 -18.40
N HIS A 149 1.56 -6.99 -18.56
CA HIS A 149 2.10 -7.64 -19.76
C HIS A 149 1.70 -6.99 -21.09
N GLY A 150 1.59 -5.65 -21.12
CA GLY A 150 1.24 -4.90 -22.33
C GLY A 150 -0.26 -4.88 -22.65
N GLN A 151 -1.11 -5.51 -21.83
CA GLN A 151 -2.57 -5.29 -21.89
C GLN A 151 -2.85 -3.80 -21.66
N LYS A 152 -3.68 -3.18 -22.51
CA LYS A 152 -3.92 -1.72 -22.48
C LYS A 152 -4.92 -1.25 -21.42
N PHE A 153 -5.43 -2.16 -20.59
CA PHE A 153 -6.45 -1.88 -19.58
C PHE A 153 -6.20 -2.71 -18.33
N SER A 154 -6.60 -2.18 -17.17
CA SER A 154 -6.62 -2.90 -15.89
C SER A 154 -8.03 -3.35 -15.46
N CYS A 155 -9.06 -2.80 -16.09
CA CYS A 155 -10.47 -3.10 -15.82
C CYS A 155 -11.21 -3.07 -17.16
N GLN A 156 -11.83 -4.18 -17.56
CA GLN A 156 -12.51 -4.27 -18.85
C GLN A 156 -13.83 -3.49 -18.91
N TRP A 157 -14.33 -2.98 -17.78
CA TRP A 157 -15.61 -2.29 -17.71
C TRP A 157 -15.46 -0.77 -17.68
N ASN A 158 -16.46 -0.09 -18.23
CA ASN A 158 -16.46 1.37 -18.38
C ASN A 158 -17.47 2.07 -17.46
N CYS A 159 -17.31 1.92 -16.15
CA CYS A 159 -18.10 2.67 -15.16
C CYS A 159 -17.82 4.17 -15.27
N TYR A 160 -18.86 5.00 -15.36
CA TYR A 160 -18.74 6.42 -15.71
C TYR A 160 -17.99 7.25 -14.66
N TYR A 161 -18.05 6.86 -13.39
CA TYR A 161 -17.36 7.56 -12.31
C TYR A 161 -15.97 6.99 -12.00
N CYS A 162 -15.56 5.89 -12.65
CA CYS A 162 -14.20 5.37 -12.47
C CYS A 162 -13.22 6.25 -13.27
N PRO A 163 -12.31 6.99 -12.61
CA PRO A 163 -11.28 7.74 -13.32
C PRO A 163 -10.45 6.81 -14.20
N ASN A 164 -10.04 7.33 -15.35
CA ASN A 164 -9.25 6.63 -16.35
C ASN A 164 -8.05 7.49 -16.76
N GLU A 165 -7.27 7.88 -15.77
CA GLU A 165 -6.07 8.68 -15.95
C GLU A 165 -5.02 7.87 -16.74
N PRO A 166 -4.35 8.45 -17.75
CA PRO A 166 -3.26 7.79 -18.46
C PRO A 166 -2.18 7.27 -17.52
N ASP A 167 -1.61 6.10 -17.85
CA ASP A 167 -0.57 5.43 -17.07
C ASP A 167 -0.97 5.04 -15.63
N GLN A 168 -2.26 5.14 -15.27
CA GLN A 168 -2.78 4.71 -13.98
C GLN A 168 -3.78 3.55 -14.12
N PRO A 169 -3.83 2.61 -13.17
CA PRO A 169 -4.89 1.61 -13.15
C PRO A 169 -6.25 2.29 -13.04
N ARG A 170 -7.24 1.77 -13.77
CA ARG A 170 -8.62 2.23 -13.68
C ARG A 170 -9.09 2.39 -12.23
N SER A 171 -9.76 3.50 -11.94
CA SER A 171 -10.25 3.92 -10.62
C SER A 171 -9.23 4.58 -9.70
N TYR A 172 -7.95 4.62 -10.06
CA TYR A 172 -6.88 5.21 -9.25
C TYR A 172 -6.33 6.48 -9.89
N LEU A 173 -5.96 7.45 -9.05
CA LEU A 173 -5.41 8.74 -9.46
C LEU A 173 -3.91 8.84 -9.15
N HIS A 174 -3.15 9.53 -10.01
CA HIS A 174 -1.69 9.66 -9.89
C HIS A 174 -1.23 10.16 -8.52
N ASP A 175 -1.90 11.18 -7.97
CA ASP A 175 -1.54 11.87 -6.73
C ASP A 175 -1.86 11.09 -5.44
N GLU A 176 -2.48 9.91 -5.54
CA GLU A 176 -2.74 9.08 -4.36
C GLU A 176 -1.42 8.53 -3.75
N PRO A 177 -1.26 8.52 -2.42
CA PRO A 177 0.02 8.11 -1.81
C PRO A 177 0.50 6.69 -2.14
N SER A 178 -0.43 5.75 -2.36
CA SER A 178 -0.12 4.38 -2.82
C SER A 178 0.28 4.35 -4.29
N VAL A 179 -0.38 5.16 -5.13
CA VAL A 179 -0.16 5.24 -6.57
C VAL A 179 1.16 5.98 -6.87
N LEU A 180 1.45 7.08 -6.18
CA LEU A 180 2.76 7.74 -6.22
C LEU A 180 3.91 6.77 -5.92
N ARG A 181 3.71 5.87 -4.92
CA ARG A 181 4.70 4.82 -4.63
C ARG A 181 4.78 3.80 -5.77
N ALA A 182 3.65 3.36 -6.29
CA ALA A 182 3.60 2.41 -7.39
C ALA A 182 4.31 2.95 -8.64
N ASN A 183 4.05 4.21 -9.01
CA ASN A 183 4.68 4.92 -10.11
C ASN A 183 6.21 4.98 -9.94
N ARG A 184 6.68 5.40 -8.76
CA ARG A 184 8.13 5.44 -8.45
C ARG A 184 8.81 4.08 -8.56
N ASN A 185 8.09 3.01 -8.25
CA ASN A 185 8.57 1.63 -8.28
C ASN A 185 8.15 0.88 -9.56
N ARG A 186 7.65 1.59 -10.59
CA ARG A 186 7.19 1.01 -11.88
C ARG A 186 6.22 -0.17 -11.72
N PHE A 187 5.37 -0.11 -10.70
CA PHE A 187 4.41 -1.15 -10.33
C PHE A 187 5.02 -2.52 -9.99
N ASP A 188 6.32 -2.60 -9.70
CA ASP A 188 6.98 -3.83 -9.26
C ASP A 188 6.51 -4.20 -7.84
N PRO A 189 6.01 -5.43 -7.60
CA PRO A 189 5.48 -5.83 -6.29
C PRO A 189 6.55 -5.84 -5.19
N VAL A 190 7.78 -6.28 -5.49
CA VAL A 190 8.87 -6.40 -4.51
C VAL A 190 9.33 -5.01 -4.08
N LEU A 191 9.58 -4.11 -5.04
CA LEU A 191 10.02 -2.75 -4.77
C LEU A 191 8.94 -1.97 -3.99
N GLN A 192 7.66 -2.06 -4.40
CA GLN A 192 6.55 -1.41 -3.67
C GLN A 192 6.44 -1.88 -2.21
N PHE A 193 6.54 -3.20 -2.00
CA PHE A 193 6.48 -3.79 -0.67
C PHE A 193 7.66 -3.34 0.20
N CYS A 194 8.89 -3.46 -0.31
CA CYS A 194 10.10 -3.07 0.39
C CYS A 194 10.12 -1.58 0.71
N ASP A 195 9.79 -0.69 -0.24
CA ASP A 195 9.73 0.77 -0.03
C ASP A 195 8.72 1.13 1.07
N ARG A 196 7.55 0.48 1.07
CA ARG A 196 6.56 0.68 2.14
C ARG A 196 7.08 0.19 3.50
N CYS A 197 7.66 -0.99 3.55
CA CYS A 197 8.18 -1.57 4.77
C CYS A 197 9.34 -0.76 5.35
N VAL A 198 10.27 -0.29 4.51
CA VAL A 198 11.34 0.63 4.92
C VAL A 198 10.74 1.95 5.43
N THR A 199 9.76 2.52 4.74
CA THR A 199 9.06 3.72 5.23
C THR A 199 8.42 3.49 6.61
N LEU A 200 7.86 2.30 6.87
CA LEU A 200 7.28 1.95 8.17
C LEU A 200 8.36 1.77 9.25
N ALA A 201 9.45 1.07 8.95
CA ALA A 201 10.60 0.91 9.83
C ALA A 201 11.25 2.25 10.18
N LEU A 202 11.43 3.14 9.19
CA LEU A 202 11.91 4.52 9.36
C LEU A 202 10.97 5.39 10.21
N ASN A 203 9.71 5.00 10.41
CA ASN A 203 8.78 5.66 11.32
C ASN A 203 8.75 5.02 12.72
N GLY A 204 9.53 3.97 12.94
CA GLY A 204 9.64 3.24 14.20
C GLY A 204 8.61 2.13 14.38
N HIS A 205 7.84 1.78 13.34
CA HIS A 205 6.91 0.65 13.40
C HIS A 205 7.66 -0.68 13.25
N PRO A 206 7.33 -1.71 14.06
CA PRO A 206 7.88 -3.04 13.88
C PRO A 206 7.31 -3.66 12.60
N VAL A 207 8.18 -3.99 11.65
CA VAL A 207 7.76 -4.66 10.40
C VAL A 207 7.78 -6.16 10.64
N ASP A 208 6.73 -6.69 11.27
CA ASP A 208 6.63 -8.09 11.68
C ASP A 208 5.34 -8.77 11.20
N LYS A 209 4.19 -8.08 11.28
CA LYS A 209 2.88 -8.58 10.88
C LYS A 209 2.24 -7.65 9.86
N ILE A 210 2.02 -8.17 8.66
CA ILE A 210 1.55 -7.39 7.52
C ILE A 210 0.22 -7.92 7.00
N GLU A 211 -0.71 -7.00 6.80
CA GLU A 211 -1.90 -7.21 5.98
C GLU A 211 -1.67 -6.54 4.61
N LEU A 212 -1.69 -7.34 3.56
CA LEU A 212 -1.56 -6.86 2.19
C LEU A 212 -2.91 -6.35 1.68
N LEU A 213 -2.89 -5.20 1.04
CA LEU A 213 -4.01 -4.66 0.29
C LEU A 213 -3.57 -4.48 -1.17
N VAL A 214 -4.08 -5.34 -2.06
CA VAL A 214 -3.75 -5.32 -3.48
C VAL A 214 -4.81 -4.53 -4.23
N LEU A 215 -4.38 -3.38 -4.75
CA LEU A 215 -5.22 -2.39 -5.41
C LEU A 215 -4.96 -2.35 -6.91
N GLY A 216 -5.85 -1.70 -7.65
CA GLY A 216 -5.68 -1.39 -9.07
C GLY A 216 -6.99 -1.52 -9.85
N GLY A 217 -6.96 -2.20 -11.00
CA GLY A 217 -8.19 -2.45 -11.72
C GLY A 217 -9.09 -3.50 -11.07
N THR A 218 -9.80 -4.26 -11.88
CA THR A 218 -10.49 -5.46 -11.36
C THR A 218 -9.50 -6.61 -11.41
N TRP A 219 -9.17 -7.24 -10.29
CA TRP A 219 -8.20 -8.35 -10.26
C TRP A 219 -8.49 -9.42 -11.33
N ALA A 220 -9.75 -9.82 -11.47
CA ALA A 220 -10.20 -10.80 -12.47
C ALA A 220 -10.00 -10.36 -13.95
N SER A 221 -9.77 -9.06 -14.22
CA SER A 221 -9.44 -8.55 -15.57
C SER A 221 -7.96 -8.64 -15.92
N TYR A 222 -7.10 -8.93 -14.96
CA TYR A 222 -5.67 -9.09 -15.23
C TYR A 222 -5.43 -10.44 -15.92
N PRO A 223 -4.52 -10.52 -16.91
CA PRO A 223 -4.18 -11.78 -17.56
C PRO A 223 -3.80 -12.84 -16.54
N VAL A 224 -4.21 -14.08 -16.77
CA VAL A 224 -3.81 -15.21 -15.91
C VAL A 224 -2.28 -15.32 -15.86
N SER A 225 -1.54 -14.97 -16.90
CA SER A 225 -0.07 -14.95 -16.88
C SER A 225 0.57 -13.81 -16.05
N TYR A 226 -0.19 -12.73 -15.81
CA TYR A 226 0.21 -11.64 -14.92
C TYR A 226 -0.11 -11.99 -13.48
N GLN A 227 -1.30 -12.56 -13.29
CA GLN A 227 -1.70 -13.11 -12.02
C GLN A 227 -0.74 -14.24 -11.64
N GLU A 228 -0.55 -15.24 -12.50
CA GLU A 228 0.08 -16.56 -12.36
C GLU A 228 1.26 -16.81 -13.31
N GLU A 229 2.25 -17.56 -12.83
CA GLU A 229 3.34 -18.07 -13.64
C GLU A 229 2.86 -19.28 -14.43
N TYR A 230 3.10 -19.26 -15.74
CA TYR A 230 3.17 -20.49 -16.52
C TYR A 230 4.54 -21.12 -16.22
N VAL A 231 4.56 -22.22 -15.47
CA VAL A 231 5.76 -23.07 -15.42
C VAL A 231 5.89 -23.69 -16.81
N SER A 232 6.61 -23.01 -17.71
CA SER A 232 7.02 -23.59 -18.98
C SER A 232 8.03 -24.67 -18.68
N SER A 233 7.54 -25.89 -18.48
CA SER A 233 8.35 -27.09 -18.40
C SER A 233 9.03 -27.33 -19.75
N ILE A 234 10.21 -26.74 -19.94
CA ILE A 234 11.29 -27.37 -20.71
C ILE A 234 11.84 -28.50 -19.82
N CYS A 235 10.99 -29.48 -19.52
CA CYS A 235 11.28 -30.74 -18.84
C CYS A 235 10.12 -31.74 -18.98
N VAL A 236 9.23 -31.59 -19.97
CA VAL A 236 8.31 -32.68 -20.34
C VAL A 236 9.05 -33.64 -21.28
N SER A 237 10.00 -34.38 -20.72
CA SER A 237 10.30 -35.71 -21.23
C SER A 237 9.63 -36.71 -20.30
N ILE A 238 8.50 -37.21 -20.78
CA ILE A 238 7.94 -38.53 -20.48
C ILE A 238 7.26 -38.66 -19.09
N LEU A 239 5.92 -38.78 -19.14
CA LEU A 239 5.01 -39.39 -18.14
C LEU A 239 4.86 -38.70 -16.77
N ALA A 240 4.08 -37.62 -16.70
CA ALA A 240 3.27 -37.27 -15.50
C ALA A 240 2.33 -36.07 -15.80
N LEU A 241 1.22 -36.33 -16.47
CA LEU A 241 0.08 -35.40 -16.52
C LEU A 241 -0.69 -35.53 -15.20
N LYS A 242 -0.43 -34.67 -14.21
CA LYS A 242 -1.43 -34.38 -13.16
C LYS A 242 -1.27 -33.05 -12.39
N ASP A 243 -0.10 -32.42 -12.35
CA ASP A 243 0.07 -31.20 -11.53
C ASP A 243 0.75 -30.06 -12.30
N ILE A 244 -0.03 -29.34 -13.12
CA ILE A 244 0.39 -28.02 -13.62
C ILE A 244 0.11 -27.02 -12.48
N HIS A 245 1.14 -26.66 -11.72
CA HIS A 245 1.06 -25.65 -10.67
C HIS A 245 1.04 -24.24 -11.28
N PHE A 246 -0.15 -23.68 -11.47
CA PHE A 246 -0.32 -22.24 -11.72
C PHE A 246 -0.17 -21.45 -10.41
N SER A 247 0.80 -20.54 -10.36
CA SER A 247 1.22 -19.87 -9.11
C SER A 247 1.27 -18.36 -9.31
N SER A 248 0.54 -17.56 -8.53
CA SER A 248 0.48 -16.12 -8.77
C SER A 248 1.88 -15.44 -8.78
N ARG A 249 2.38 -14.89 -9.91
CA ARG A 249 3.66 -14.16 -9.96
C ARG A 249 3.65 -12.94 -9.04
N PHE A 250 2.59 -12.13 -9.15
CA PHE A 250 2.48 -10.91 -8.35
C PHE A 250 2.41 -11.23 -6.85
N ILE A 251 1.57 -12.19 -6.44
CA ILE A 251 1.44 -12.55 -5.02
C ILE A 251 2.66 -13.32 -4.50
N ARG A 252 3.24 -14.23 -5.29
CA ARG A 252 4.51 -14.91 -4.95
C ARG A 252 5.59 -13.90 -4.64
N ASP A 253 5.73 -12.87 -5.48
CA ASP A 253 6.74 -11.84 -5.30
C ASP A 253 6.53 -11.01 -4.03
N LEU A 254 5.28 -10.82 -3.59
CA LEU A 254 5.01 -10.21 -2.28
C LEU A 254 5.44 -11.11 -1.12
N PHE A 255 5.15 -12.42 -1.18
CA PHE A 255 5.65 -13.37 -0.18
C PHE A 255 7.18 -13.43 -0.16
N TYR A 256 7.81 -13.48 -1.33
CA TYR A 256 9.26 -13.41 -1.49
C TYR A 256 9.85 -12.12 -0.88
N ALA A 257 9.22 -10.97 -1.15
CA ALA A 257 9.66 -9.68 -0.60
C ALA A 257 9.57 -9.65 0.94
N ALA A 258 8.52 -10.24 1.50
CA ALA A 258 8.36 -10.39 2.94
C ALA A 258 9.42 -11.34 3.53
N ASN A 259 9.56 -12.53 2.96
CA ASN A 259 10.49 -13.56 3.41
C ASN A 259 11.93 -13.08 3.43
N THR A 260 12.32 -12.31 2.42
CA THR A 260 13.68 -11.82 2.24
C THR A 260 13.86 -10.38 2.72
N PHE A 261 12.87 -9.74 3.37
CA PHE A 261 12.89 -8.30 3.64
C PHE A 261 14.14 -7.82 4.39
N HIS A 262 14.67 -8.65 5.32
CA HIS A 262 15.86 -8.33 6.08
C HIS A 262 17.16 -8.78 5.42
N ASP A 263 17.08 -9.62 4.38
CA ASP A 263 18.24 -10.15 3.68
C ASP A 263 18.79 -9.07 2.75
N ARG A 264 20.09 -8.76 2.87
CA ARG A 264 20.77 -7.81 1.98
C ARG A 264 21.09 -8.46 0.63
N VAL A 265 21.54 -9.71 0.64
CA VAL A 265 21.68 -10.51 -0.58
C VAL A 265 20.42 -11.34 -0.74
N LYS A 266 19.68 -11.07 -1.82
CA LYS A 266 18.42 -11.76 -2.07
C LYS A 266 18.66 -13.13 -2.70
N ARG A 267 18.03 -14.17 -2.15
CA ARG A 267 17.99 -15.50 -2.77
C ARG A 267 17.09 -15.52 -4.01
N GLU A 268 17.14 -16.59 -4.77
CA GLU A 268 16.19 -16.83 -5.86
C GLU A 268 14.75 -17.01 -5.34
N ARG A 269 13.78 -16.72 -6.20
CA ARG A 269 12.34 -16.89 -5.92
C ARG A 269 11.98 -18.37 -5.96
N LYS A 270 11.19 -18.82 -4.99
CA LYS A 270 10.59 -20.16 -4.93
C LYS A 270 9.18 -20.14 -5.53
N SER A 271 8.52 -21.29 -5.61
CA SER A 271 7.09 -21.32 -5.99
C SER A 271 6.22 -20.58 -4.96
N LEU A 272 5.03 -20.10 -5.33
CA LEU A 272 4.11 -19.45 -4.37
C LEU A 272 3.84 -20.33 -3.14
N ASP A 273 3.64 -21.64 -3.35
CA ASP A 273 3.35 -22.57 -2.26
C ASP A 273 4.54 -22.70 -1.30
N GLN A 274 5.77 -22.71 -1.81
CA GLN A 274 6.99 -22.71 -1.01
C GLN A 274 7.24 -21.36 -0.31
N GLU A 275 7.01 -20.24 -0.99
CA GLU A 275 7.14 -18.90 -0.41
C GLU A 275 6.12 -18.69 0.73
N LYS A 276 4.88 -19.18 0.57
CA LYS A 276 3.86 -19.17 1.63
C LYS A 276 4.29 -19.97 2.85
N LEU A 277 4.76 -21.21 2.63
CA LEU A 277 5.21 -22.10 3.71
C LEU A 277 6.38 -21.49 4.49
N GLU A 278 7.35 -20.90 3.80
CA GLU A 278 8.45 -20.19 4.45
C GLU A 278 7.96 -18.97 5.25
N ASN A 279 6.95 -18.26 4.74
CA ASN A 279 6.40 -17.07 5.39
C ASN A 279 5.76 -17.35 6.76
N GLU A 280 5.32 -18.59 7.02
CA GLU A 280 4.76 -18.99 8.31
C GLU A 280 5.76 -18.80 9.47
N THR A 281 7.06 -18.92 9.18
CA THR A 281 8.14 -18.87 10.19
C THR A 281 9.09 -17.68 10.03
N THR A 282 8.95 -16.87 8.98
CA THR A 282 9.84 -15.71 8.77
C THR A 282 9.58 -14.56 9.76
N LEU A 283 10.49 -13.57 9.76
CA LEU A 283 10.42 -12.37 10.61
C LEU A 283 9.29 -11.42 10.20
N VAL A 284 9.00 -11.33 8.89
CA VAL A 284 7.95 -10.49 8.31
C VAL A 284 6.82 -11.37 7.76
N LYS A 285 5.76 -11.55 8.56
CA LYS A 285 4.65 -12.44 8.24
C LYS A 285 3.53 -11.70 7.53
N ILE A 286 3.07 -12.25 6.42
CA ILE A 286 1.83 -11.84 5.76
C ILE A 286 0.71 -12.61 6.45
N ILE A 287 -0.07 -11.91 7.27
CA ILE A 287 -1.16 -12.50 8.04
C ILE A 287 -2.51 -12.41 7.31
N GLY A 288 -2.57 -11.65 6.22
CA GLY A 288 -3.77 -11.50 5.42
C GLY A 288 -3.49 -10.81 4.10
N ILE A 289 -4.32 -11.15 3.10
CA ILE A 289 -4.28 -10.57 1.77
C ILE A 289 -5.70 -10.17 1.41
N THR A 290 -5.86 -8.90 1.06
CA THR A 290 -7.10 -8.34 0.52
C THR A 290 -6.97 -8.15 -0.98
N LEU A 291 -7.87 -8.78 -1.74
CA LEU A 291 -8.01 -8.57 -3.18
C LEU A 291 -9.30 -7.81 -3.50
N GLU A 292 -9.21 -6.80 -4.36
CA GLU A 292 -10.37 -6.07 -4.86
C GLU A 292 -10.91 -6.70 -6.15
N THR A 293 -12.23 -6.89 -6.21
CA THR A 293 -12.88 -7.36 -7.44
C THR A 293 -14.33 -6.91 -7.52
N ARG A 294 -14.97 -7.21 -8.65
CA ARG A 294 -16.39 -6.91 -8.85
C ARG A 294 -17.25 -8.11 -8.43
N PRO A 295 -18.51 -7.87 -8.02
CA PRO A 295 -19.37 -8.97 -7.58
C PRO A 295 -19.74 -9.98 -8.69
N ASP A 296 -19.85 -9.53 -9.94
CA ASP A 296 -20.10 -10.37 -11.13
C ASP A 296 -18.90 -11.23 -11.54
N CYS A 297 -17.72 -11.00 -10.97
CA CYS A 297 -16.52 -11.80 -11.19
C CYS A 297 -16.35 -12.94 -10.18
N ILE A 298 -17.17 -12.95 -9.12
CA ILE A 298 -17.10 -13.98 -8.09
C ILE A 298 -17.73 -15.26 -8.60
N THR A 299 -16.87 -16.22 -8.91
CA THR A 299 -17.23 -17.58 -9.30
C THR A 299 -16.50 -18.58 -8.39
N PRO A 300 -16.99 -19.83 -8.28
CA PRO A 300 -16.29 -20.85 -7.49
C PRO A 300 -14.82 -21.04 -7.88
N ASP A 301 -14.49 -20.98 -9.17
CA ASP A 301 -13.11 -21.14 -9.65
C ASP A 301 -12.23 -19.93 -9.31
N GLU A 302 -12.77 -18.71 -9.41
CA GLU A 302 -12.03 -17.51 -9.00
C GLU A 302 -11.76 -17.52 -7.48
N LEU A 303 -12.73 -17.95 -6.68
CA LEU A 303 -12.53 -18.07 -5.23
C LEU A 303 -11.54 -19.17 -4.85
N ARG A 304 -11.51 -20.29 -5.58
CA ARG A 304 -10.45 -21.31 -5.42
C ARG A 304 -9.07 -20.73 -5.73
N ARG A 305 -8.94 -19.91 -6.78
CA ARG A 305 -7.70 -19.16 -7.07
C ARG A 305 -7.33 -18.23 -5.92
N PHE A 306 -8.28 -17.47 -5.40
CA PHE A 306 -8.04 -16.56 -4.28
C PHE A 306 -7.54 -17.30 -3.03
N ARG A 307 -8.16 -18.44 -2.70
CA ARG A 307 -7.67 -19.31 -1.60
C ARG A 307 -6.25 -19.81 -1.88
N ARG A 308 -5.94 -20.20 -3.11
CA ARG A 308 -4.57 -20.60 -3.50
C ARG A 308 -3.57 -19.47 -3.26
N TYR A 309 -3.93 -18.24 -3.57
CA TYR A 309 -3.09 -17.06 -3.32
C TYR A 309 -2.88 -16.75 -1.84
N GLY A 310 -3.69 -17.34 -0.93
CA GLY A 310 -3.71 -16.95 0.48
C GLY A 310 -4.54 -15.70 0.74
N CYS A 311 -5.48 -15.36 -0.16
CA CYS A 311 -6.46 -14.31 0.05
C CYS A 311 -7.31 -14.65 1.27
N THR A 312 -7.39 -13.72 2.23
CA THR A 312 -8.18 -13.87 3.46
C THR A 312 -9.39 -12.93 3.48
N ARG A 313 -9.38 -11.88 2.64
CA ARG A 313 -10.50 -10.94 2.50
C ARG A 313 -10.68 -10.54 1.05
N VAL A 314 -11.93 -10.47 0.61
CA VAL A 314 -12.28 -9.93 -0.72
C VAL A 314 -13.07 -8.65 -0.54
N GLN A 315 -12.65 -7.59 -1.21
CA GLN A 315 -13.37 -6.32 -1.23
C GLN A 315 -14.18 -6.22 -2.52
N LEU A 316 -15.51 -6.25 -2.38
CA LEU A 316 -16.44 -6.21 -3.50
C LEU A 316 -16.88 -4.78 -3.80
N GLY A 317 -16.66 -4.34 -5.04
CA GLY A 317 -17.13 -3.04 -5.52
C GLY A 317 -18.64 -3.02 -5.79
N ILE A 318 -19.49 -3.09 -4.76
CA ILE A 318 -20.96 -3.03 -4.91
C ILE A 318 -21.41 -1.64 -5.42
N GLN A 319 -20.78 -0.58 -4.92
CA GLN A 319 -21.07 0.84 -5.20
C GLN A 319 -22.44 1.33 -4.70
N HIS A 320 -23.53 0.69 -5.11
CA HIS A 320 -24.88 1.07 -4.71
C HIS A 320 -25.84 -0.15 -4.73
N THR A 321 -26.96 -0.09 -4.01
CA THR A 321 -27.98 -1.16 -3.96
C THR A 321 -29.21 -0.92 -4.83
N ASP A 322 -29.41 0.32 -5.28
CA ASP A 322 -30.44 0.74 -6.25
C ASP A 322 -30.00 0.47 -7.71
N GLU A 323 -30.78 -0.35 -8.41
CA GLU A 323 -30.54 -0.74 -9.81
C GLU A 323 -30.62 0.44 -10.79
N GLY A 324 -31.48 1.43 -10.52
CA GLY A 324 -31.61 2.64 -11.32
C GLY A 324 -30.33 3.47 -11.28
N ILE A 325 -29.69 3.57 -10.11
CA ILE A 325 -28.37 4.22 -9.96
C ILE A 325 -27.28 3.39 -10.65
N LEU A 326 -27.21 2.08 -10.43
CA LEU A 326 -26.21 1.20 -11.07
C LEU A 326 -26.27 1.29 -12.60
N LYS A 327 -27.48 1.38 -13.17
CA LYS A 327 -27.70 1.60 -14.60
C LYS A 327 -27.23 2.98 -15.05
N LYS A 328 -27.59 4.04 -14.32
CA LYS A 328 -27.17 5.43 -14.64
C LYS A 328 -25.65 5.60 -14.66
N ILE A 329 -24.91 4.91 -13.79
CA ILE A 329 -23.44 4.99 -13.72
C ILE A 329 -22.72 4.00 -14.65
N ASN A 330 -23.46 3.23 -15.46
CA ASN A 330 -22.92 2.18 -16.32
C ASN A 330 -22.04 1.17 -15.56
N ARG A 331 -22.49 0.73 -14.37
CA ARG A 331 -21.74 -0.23 -13.55
C ARG A 331 -21.55 -1.57 -14.27
N GLY A 332 -22.60 -2.02 -14.96
CA GLY A 332 -22.66 -3.30 -15.67
C GLY A 332 -22.78 -4.54 -14.78
N CYS A 333 -22.93 -4.38 -13.46
CA CYS A 333 -23.34 -5.44 -12.55
C CYS A 333 -24.52 -4.95 -11.70
N THR A 334 -25.37 -5.89 -11.28
CA THR A 334 -26.62 -5.66 -10.55
C THR A 334 -26.49 -5.97 -9.06
N THR A 335 -27.48 -5.57 -8.27
CA THR A 335 -27.61 -5.96 -6.87
C THR A 335 -27.80 -7.48 -6.73
N GLN A 336 -28.39 -8.14 -7.74
CA GLN A 336 -28.51 -9.60 -7.75
C GLN A 336 -27.14 -10.28 -7.94
N ASP A 337 -26.26 -9.72 -8.78
CA ASP A 337 -24.88 -10.19 -8.90
C ASP A 337 -24.13 -10.04 -7.56
N ALA A 338 -24.36 -8.94 -6.83
CA ALA A 338 -23.80 -8.72 -5.50
C ALA A 338 -24.25 -9.77 -4.48
N LYS A 339 -25.55 -10.06 -4.43
CA LYS A 339 -26.10 -11.11 -3.56
C LYS A 339 -25.53 -12.49 -3.89
N ARG A 340 -25.47 -12.84 -5.18
CA ARG A 340 -24.92 -14.11 -5.65
C ARG A 340 -23.43 -14.23 -5.30
N GLY A 341 -22.64 -13.20 -5.59
CA GLY A 341 -21.21 -13.17 -5.28
C GLY A 341 -20.95 -13.32 -3.78
N ALA A 342 -21.71 -12.62 -2.94
CA ALA A 342 -21.62 -12.76 -1.49
C ALA A 342 -22.01 -14.16 -1.00
N ALA A 343 -23.07 -14.76 -1.54
CA ALA A 343 -23.49 -16.12 -1.18
C ALA A 343 -22.44 -17.17 -1.54
N VAL A 344 -21.89 -17.11 -2.77
CA VAL A 344 -20.82 -18.01 -3.23
C VAL A 344 -19.53 -17.82 -2.42
N TYR A 345 -19.21 -16.58 -2.03
CA TYR A 345 -18.09 -16.29 -1.13
C TYR A 345 -18.27 -16.99 0.21
N LEU A 346 -19.43 -16.83 0.83
CA LEU A 346 -19.73 -17.48 2.11
C LEU A 346 -19.69 -19.00 1.99
N GLU A 347 -20.21 -19.60 0.93
CA GLU A 347 -20.17 -21.07 0.75
C GLU A 347 -18.74 -21.64 0.68
N ILE A 348 -17.78 -20.90 0.12
CA ILE A 348 -16.40 -21.40 -0.10
C ILE A 348 -15.44 -21.00 1.03
N PHE A 349 -15.69 -19.89 1.72
CA PHE A 349 -14.83 -19.36 2.78
C PHE A 349 -15.37 -19.59 4.21
N SER A 350 -16.60 -20.08 4.37
CA SER A 350 -17.10 -20.65 5.65
C SER A 350 -16.66 -22.10 5.77
#